data_AF-A0A367JQJ4-F1
#
_entry.id   AF-A0A367JQJ4-F1
#
_cell.length_a   1.000
_cell.length_b   1.000
_cell.length_c   1.000
_cell.angle_alpha   90.00
_cell.angle_beta   90.00
_cell.angle_gamma   90.00
#
_symmetry.space_group_name_H-M   'P 1'
#
loop_
_entity.id
_entity.type
_entity.pdbx_description
1 polymer ?
#
loop_
_entity_poly.entity_id
_entity_poly.type
_entity_poly.pdbx_seq_one_letter_code
_entity_poly.pdbx_strand_id
1 'polypeptide(L)'
;MSRLPHQIMAKKQDATRDVEFIQHENHFNETMKLVDTLRVEAQAFRDQVAVLLSNQYDIASLVSSIYGLNLETSEPVQDSALQAVNDAEAAMAYCQDEILPQLDTIDQLVVRPALELHEISKTIQKTIVKRNHKM
;
A
#
# COMPACT_ATOMS: atom_id res chain seq x y z
N MET A 1 29.36 -15.20 -29.75
CA MET A 1 30.13 -13.99 -29.38
C MET A 1 30.34 -13.15 -30.63
N SER A 2 29.74 -11.97 -30.72
CA SER A 2 30.24 -10.76 -31.42
C SER A 2 29.08 -9.78 -31.64
N ARG A 3 28.67 -9.08 -30.58
CA ARG A 3 27.78 -7.89 -30.67
C ARG A 3 28.55 -6.58 -30.44
N LEU A 4 29.84 -6.66 -30.08
CA LEU A 4 30.68 -5.51 -29.79
C LEU A 4 31.10 -4.67 -31.01
N PRO A 5 31.37 -5.22 -32.22
CA PRO A 5 31.88 -4.39 -33.31
C PRO A 5 30.85 -3.41 -33.86
N HIS A 6 29.57 -3.80 -33.93
CA HIS A 6 28.51 -2.96 -34.49
C HIS A 6 28.05 -1.84 -33.53
N GLN A 7 28.12 -2.05 -32.21
CA GLN A 7 27.82 -1.00 -31.23
C GLN A 7 28.87 0.12 -31.21
N ILE A 8 30.13 -0.19 -31.57
CA ILE A 8 31.21 0.81 -31.64
C ILE A 8 31.13 1.61 -32.95
N MET A 9 30.67 1.00 -34.05
CA MET A 9 30.53 1.69 -35.35
C MET A 9 29.26 2.56 -35.44
N ALA A 10 28.19 2.26 -34.69
CA ALA A 10 26.99 3.09 -34.63
C ALA A 10 27.21 4.44 -33.93
N LYS A 11 28.36 4.66 -33.27
CA LYS A 11 28.71 5.93 -32.60
C LYS A 11 29.07 7.07 -33.58
N LYS A 12 29.05 6.84 -34.90
CA LYS A 12 29.57 7.77 -35.92
C LYS A 12 28.60 8.15 -37.05
N GLN A 13 27.32 7.78 -36.94
CA GLN A 13 26.25 8.40 -37.73
C GLN A 13 25.39 9.17 -36.74
N ASP A 14 25.06 10.43 -37.06
CA ASP A 14 24.20 11.29 -36.25
C ASP A 14 22.87 10.56 -35.93
N ALA A 15 22.84 9.87 -34.80
CA ALA A 15 21.62 9.30 -34.27
C ALA A 15 20.67 10.47 -34.06
N THR A 16 19.55 10.49 -34.78
CA THR A 16 18.54 11.53 -34.66
C THR A 16 18.01 11.50 -33.24
N ARG A 17 18.52 12.39 -32.39
CA ARG A 17 18.11 12.51 -31.00
C ARG A 17 16.80 13.26 -30.92
N ASP A 18 15.72 12.50 -30.83
CA ASP A 18 14.39 13.01 -30.54
C ASP A 18 14.31 13.41 -29.05
N VAL A 19 14.64 14.68 -28.77
CA VAL A 19 14.70 15.22 -27.40
C VAL A 19 13.31 15.25 -26.76
N GLU A 20 12.26 15.52 -27.54
CA GLU A 20 10.87 15.55 -27.06
C GLU A 20 10.42 14.17 -26.58
N PHE A 21 10.72 13.11 -27.35
CA PHE A 21 10.43 11.75 -26.92
C PHE A 21 11.16 11.39 -25.62
N ILE A 22 12.44 11.76 -25.47
CA ILE A 22 13.21 11.50 -24.25
C ILE A 22 12.58 12.20 -23.04
N GLN A 23 12.09 13.43 -23.21
CA GLN A 23 11.38 14.14 -22.13
C GLN A 23 10.09 13.41 -21.73
N HIS A 24 9.30 12.95 -22.70
CA HIS A 24 8.10 12.17 -22.42
C HIS A 24 8.40 10.81 -21.78
N GLU A 25 9.46 10.12 -22.20
CA GLU A 25 9.92 8.87 -21.59
C GLU A 25 10.34 9.10 -20.13
N ASN A 26 11.07 10.17 -19.84
CA ASN A 26 11.45 10.53 -18.48
C ASN A 26 10.24 10.84 -17.61
N HIS A 27 9.32 11.68 -18.11
CA HIS A 27 8.09 12.03 -17.40
C HIS A 27 7.25 10.79 -17.10
N PHE A 28 7.06 9.92 -18.10
CA PHE A 28 6.37 8.65 -17.93
C PHE A 28 7.02 7.78 -16.84
N ASN A 29 8.35 7.63 -16.86
CA ASN A 29 9.07 6.84 -15.87
C ASN A 29 8.95 7.44 -14.46
N GLU A 30 8.95 8.77 -14.32
CA GLU A 30 8.73 9.47 -13.05
C GLU A 30 7.31 9.27 -12.53
N THR A 31 6.29 9.45 -13.36
CA THR A 31 4.90 9.18 -13.00
C THR A 31 4.71 7.74 -12.53
N MET A 32 5.30 6.78 -13.24
CA MET A 32 5.18 5.37 -12.87
C MET A 32 5.87 5.02 -11.55
N LYS A 33 6.99 5.70 -11.22
CA LYS A 33 7.60 5.58 -9.88
C LYS A 33 6.68 6.11 -8.80
N LEU A 34 6.08 7.28 -9.01
CA LEU A 34 5.13 7.87 -8.05
C LEU A 34 3.91 6.98 -7.83
N VAL A 35 3.37 6.39 -8.89
CA VAL A 35 2.27 5.42 -8.80
C VAL A 35 2.67 4.19 -7.99
N ASP A 36 3.88 3.66 -8.18
CA ASP A 36 4.35 2.51 -7.42
C ASP A 36 4.59 2.84 -5.94
N THR A 37 5.17 4.01 -5.65
CA THR A 37 5.31 4.51 -4.28
C THR A 37 3.93 4.64 -3.61
N LEU A 38 2.97 5.31 -4.25
CA LEU A 38 1.61 5.46 -3.74
C LEU A 38 0.97 4.09 -3.44
N ARG A 39 1.12 3.12 -4.35
CA ARG A 39 0.58 1.77 -4.17
C ARG A 39 1.17 1.08 -2.94
N VAL A 40 2.50 1.08 -2.81
CA VAL A 40 3.20 0.42 -1.70
C VAL A 40 2.83 1.08 -0.37
N GLU A 41 2.81 2.41 -0.31
CA GLU A 41 2.47 3.16 0.89
C GLU A 41 1.00 2.99 1.27
N ALA A 42 0.07 3.03 0.32
CA ALA A 42 -1.35 2.79 0.57
C ALA A 42 -1.61 1.38 1.10
N GLN A 43 -0.93 0.37 0.54
CA GLN A 43 -1.02 -1.00 1.02
C GLN A 43 -0.46 -1.14 2.44
N ALA A 44 0.72 -0.57 2.70
CA ALA A 44 1.33 -0.61 4.03
C ALA A 44 0.47 0.10 5.08
N PHE A 45 -0.09 1.26 4.74
CA PHE A 45 -1.02 2.00 5.60
C PHE A 45 -2.24 1.14 5.95
N ARG A 46 -2.90 0.57 4.95
CA ARG A 46 -4.07 -0.30 5.14
C ARG A 46 -3.76 -1.47 6.07
N ASP A 47 -2.68 -2.21 5.78
CA ASP A 47 -2.31 -3.40 6.53
C ASP A 47 -1.94 -3.06 7.98
N GLN A 48 -1.22 -1.96 8.20
CA GLN A 48 -0.84 -1.51 9.54
C GLN A 48 -2.04 -1.03 10.36
N VAL A 49 -3.01 -0.32 9.75
CA VAL A 49 -4.22 0.11 10.45
C VAL A 49 -5.09 -1.09 10.82
N ALA A 50 -5.23 -2.09 9.93
CA ALA A 50 -5.97 -3.31 10.25
C ALA A 50 -5.35 -4.08 11.43
N VAL A 51 -4.01 -4.18 11.47
CA VAL A 51 -3.29 -4.78 12.59
C VAL A 51 -3.48 -3.96 13.88
N LEU A 52 -3.42 -2.63 13.80
CA LEU A 52 -3.65 -1.75 14.95
C LEU A 52 -5.03 -1.96 15.56
N LEU A 53 -6.09 -1.96 14.74
CA LEU A 53 -7.47 -2.17 15.21
C LEU A 53 -7.65 -3.54 15.86
N SER A 54 -7.05 -4.59 15.27
CA SER A 54 -7.10 -5.94 15.84
C SER A 54 -6.40 -5.99 17.20
N ASN A 55 -5.20 -5.42 17.32
CA ASN A 55 -4.48 -5.36 18.59
C ASN A 55 -5.23 -4.56 19.66
N GLN A 56 -5.87 -3.45 19.29
CA GLN A 56 -6.67 -2.64 20.22
C GLN A 56 -7.86 -3.43 20.77
N TYR A 57 -8.56 -4.15 19.90
CA TYR A 57 -9.64 -5.04 20.29
C TYR A 57 -9.15 -6.17 21.21
N ASP A 58 -8.07 -6.86 20.83
CA ASP A 58 -7.51 -7.97 21.62
C ASP A 58 -7.09 -7.52 23.02
N ILE A 59 -6.45 -6.34 23.14
CA ILE A 59 -6.08 -5.76 24.43
C ILE A 59 -7.33 -5.46 25.26
N ALA A 60 -8.35 -4.83 24.66
CA ALA A 60 -9.57 -4.50 25.38
C ALA A 60 -10.30 -5.77 25.89
N SER A 61 -10.37 -6.81 25.06
CA SER A 61 -10.98 -8.09 25.43
C SER A 61 -10.19 -8.85 26.51
N LEU A 62 -8.85 -8.79 26.47
CA LEU A 62 -8.00 -9.34 27.53
C LEU A 62 -8.22 -8.62 28.86
N VAL A 63 -8.28 -7.28 28.85
CA VAL A 63 -8.54 -6.50 30.07
C VAL A 63 -9.93 -6.83 30.61
N SER A 64 -10.95 -6.88 29.76
CA SER A 64 -12.32 -7.31 30.10
C SER A 64 -12.34 -8.68 30.78
N SER A 65 -11.62 -9.65 30.20
CA SER A 65 -11.48 -10.99 30.76
C SER A 65 -10.81 -11.00 32.15
N ILE A 66 -9.75 -10.21 32.34
CA ILE A 66 -9.04 -10.12 33.63
C ILE A 66 -9.97 -9.54 34.72
N TYR A 67 -10.71 -8.48 34.39
CA TYR A 67 -11.68 -7.90 35.33
C TYR A 67 -12.85 -8.84 35.62
N GLY A 68 -13.32 -9.59 34.62
CA GLY A 68 -14.35 -10.62 34.76
C GLY A 68 -13.97 -11.75 35.73
N LEU A 69 -12.69 -12.16 35.74
CA LEU A 69 -12.19 -13.20 36.65
C LEU A 69 -12.01 -12.73 38.10
N ASN A 70 -11.76 -11.44 38.34
CA ASN A 70 -11.55 -10.88 39.67
C ASN A 70 -12.85 -10.71 40.50
N LEU A 71 -14.02 -10.89 39.88
CA LEU A 71 -15.35 -10.71 40.51
C LEU A 71 -15.72 -11.76 41.56
N GLU A 72 -14.96 -12.83 41.72
CA GLU A 72 -15.25 -13.81 42.78
C GLU A 72 -14.95 -13.27 44.20
N THR A 73 -14.40 -12.04 44.36
CA THR A 73 -13.84 -11.63 45.67
C THR A 73 -14.16 -10.26 46.31
N SER A 74 -14.64 -9.16 45.70
CA SER A 74 -15.01 -7.95 46.52
C SER A 74 -15.63 -6.69 45.85
N GLU A 75 -16.39 -5.91 46.65
CA GLU A 75 -16.66 -4.44 46.65
C GLU A 75 -17.26 -3.64 45.44
N PRO A 76 -18.18 -2.67 45.69
CA PRO A 76 -18.91 -1.88 44.67
C PRO A 76 -18.06 -0.93 43.81
N VAL A 77 -16.79 -0.69 44.16
CA VAL A 77 -15.85 0.08 43.31
C VAL A 77 -15.47 -0.74 42.06
N GLN A 78 -15.49 -2.07 42.14
CA GLN A 78 -15.19 -2.96 41.02
C GLN A 78 -16.24 -2.89 39.90
N ASP A 79 -17.50 -2.60 40.22
CA ASP A 79 -18.60 -2.53 39.24
C ASP A 79 -18.39 -1.40 38.22
N SER A 80 -17.97 -0.22 38.69
CA SER A 80 -17.71 0.94 37.82
C SER A 80 -16.50 0.75 36.90
N ALA A 81 -15.45 0.08 37.40
CA ALA A 81 -14.27 -0.23 36.61
C ALA A 81 -14.58 -1.29 35.55
N LEU A 82 -15.36 -2.32 35.91
CA LEU A 82 -15.82 -3.34 34.98
C LEU A 82 -16.68 -2.74 33.86
N GLN A 83 -17.62 -1.86 34.21
CA GLN A 83 -18.44 -1.18 33.22
C GLN A 83 -17.58 -0.36 32.24
N ALA A 84 -16.61 0.40 32.75
CA ALA A 84 -15.70 1.18 31.90
C ALA A 84 -14.88 0.30 30.95
N VAL A 85 -14.46 -0.90 31.40
CA VAL A 85 -13.72 -1.85 30.56
C VAL A 85 -14.62 -2.47 29.48
N ASN A 86 -15.85 -2.85 29.83
CA ASN A 86 -16.83 -3.36 28.85
C ASN A 86 -17.20 -2.28 27.81
N ASP A 87 -17.38 -1.03 28.24
CA ASP A 87 -17.65 0.09 27.34
C ASP A 87 -16.46 0.32 26.39
N ALA A 88 -15.22 0.19 26.88
CA ALA A 88 -14.02 0.29 26.06
C ALA A 88 -13.91 -0.86 25.04
N GLU A 89 -14.18 -2.11 25.44
CA GLU A 89 -14.22 -3.26 24.54
C GLU A 89 -15.26 -3.08 23.42
N ALA A 90 -16.47 -2.66 23.78
CA ALA A 90 -17.54 -2.38 22.82
C ALA A 90 -17.17 -1.23 21.86
N ALA A 91 -16.54 -0.16 22.37
CA ALA A 91 -16.09 0.95 21.55
C ALA A 91 -14.98 0.54 20.56
N MET A 92 -14.04 -0.33 20.96
CA MET A 92 -12.98 -0.83 20.07
C MET A 92 -13.55 -1.77 19.01
N ALA A 93 -14.49 -2.64 19.36
CA ALA A 93 -15.21 -3.49 18.42
C ALA A 93 -15.95 -2.66 17.37
N TYR A 94 -16.71 -1.65 17.81
CA TYR A 94 -17.40 -0.73 16.91
C TYR A 94 -16.44 0.02 15.97
N CYS A 95 -15.33 0.53 16.49
CA CYS A 95 -14.31 1.19 15.66
C CYS A 95 -13.75 0.24 14.59
N GLN A 96 -13.51 -1.03 14.94
CA GLN A 96 -13.02 -2.03 14.01
C GLN A 96 -14.04 -2.29 12.89
N ASP A 97 -15.30 -2.55 13.26
CA ASP A 97 -16.38 -2.84 12.31
C ASP A 97 -16.64 -1.69 11.32
N GLU A 98 -16.50 -0.43 11.78
CA GLU A 98 -16.69 0.75 10.93
C GLU A 98 -15.48 1.04 10.03
N ILE A 99 -14.26 0.83 10.52
CA ILE A 99 -13.04 1.24 9.80
C ILE A 99 -12.56 0.18 8.81
N LEU A 100 -12.68 -1.12 9.11
CA LEU A 100 -12.22 -2.18 8.21
C LEU A 100 -12.81 -2.08 6.79
N PRO A 101 -14.13 -1.82 6.59
CA PRO A 101 -14.69 -1.62 5.25
C PRO A 101 -14.11 -0.40 4.51
N GLN A 102 -13.71 0.65 5.24
CA GLN A 102 -13.06 1.82 4.65
C GLN A 102 -11.65 1.50 4.16
N LEU A 103 -10.94 0.62 4.88
CA LEU A 103 -9.63 0.10 4.45
C LEU A 103 -9.73 -0.74 3.18
N ASP A 104 -10.81 -1.52 3.01
CA ASP A 104 -11.08 -2.24 1.75
C ASP A 104 -11.33 -1.28 0.58
N THR A 105 -11.90 -0.11 0.86
CA THR A 105 -12.10 0.93 -0.17
C THR A 105 -10.76 1.47 -0.69
N ILE A 106 -9.73 1.55 0.17
CA ILE A 106 -8.36 1.92 -0.26
C ILE A 106 -7.79 0.87 -1.22
N ASP A 107 -8.02 -0.42 -0.95
CA ASP A 107 -7.60 -1.49 -1.86
C ASP A 107 -8.25 -1.34 -3.24
N GLN A 108 -9.56 -1.10 -3.26
CA GLN A 108 -10.34 -1.02 -4.49
C GLN A 108 -10.05 0.24 -5.30
N LEU A 109 -9.85 1.40 -4.65
CA LEU A 109 -9.71 2.68 -5.34
C LEU A 109 -8.27 3.09 -5.61
N VAL A 110 -7.29 2.57 -4.86
CA VAL A 110 -5.89 2.98 -4.97
C VAL A 110 -5.01 1.80 -5.39
N VAL A 111 -5.02 0.71 -4.62
CA VAL A 111 -4.06 -0.39 -4.81
C VAL A 111 -4.31 -1.12 -6.14
N ARG A 112 -5.55 -1.55 -6.40
CA ARG A 112 -5.89 -2.28 -7.64
C ARG A 112 -5.72 -1.42 -8.90
N PRO A 113 -6.23 -0.18 -8.98
CA PRO A 113 -6.02 0.65 -10.16
C PRO A 113 -4.53 0.95 -10.42
N ALA A 114 -3.72 1.11 -9.36
CA ALA A 114 -2.28 1.29 -9.52
C ALA A 114 -1.59 0.03 -10.10
N LEU A 115 -2.03 -1.18 -9.69
CA LEU A 115 -1.54 -2.45 -10.27
C LEU A 115 -1.93 -2.56 -11.75
N GLU A 116 -3.17 -2.26 -12.10
CA GLU A 116 -3.66 -2.27 -13.49
C GLU A 116 -2.86 -1.29 -14.36
N LEU A 117 -2.63 -0.07 -13.86
CA LEU A 117 -1.81 0.92 -14.52
C LEU A 117 -0.37 0.44 -14.70
N HIS A 118 0.19 -0.29 -13.72
CA HIS A 118 1.51 -0.89 -13.84
C HIS A 118 1.58 -1.94 -14.97
N GLU A 119 0.53 -2.76 -15.16
CA GLU A 119 0.50 -3.73 -16.26
C GLU A 119 0.43 -3.05 -17.63
N ILE A 120 -0.37 -1.99 -17.76
CA ILE A 120 -0.42 -1.16 -18.97
C ILE A 120 0.97 -0.54 -19.24
N SER A 121 1.59 -0.01 -18.20
CA SER A 121 2.92 0.61 -18.26
C SER A 121 3.99 -0.35 -18.80
N LYS A 122 3.97 -1.62 -18.40
CA LYS A 122 4.89 -2.65 -18.94
C LYS A 122 4.76 -2.79 -20.47
N THR A 123 3.56 -2.65 -21.01
CA THR A 123 3.33 -2.71 -22.46
C THR A 123 3.89 -1.49 -23.18
N ILE A 124 3.73 -0.31 -22.58
CA ILE A 124 4.32 0.94 -23.07
C ILE A 124 5.86 0.84 -23.05
N GLN A 125 6.45 0.41 -21.93
CA GLN A 125 7.90 0.22 -21.80
C GLN A 125 8.47 -0.73 -22.87
N LYS A 126 7.80 -1.87 -23.13
CA LYS A 126 8.20 -2.78 -24.23
C LYS A 126 8.20 -2.09 -25.59
N THR A 127 7.28 -1.16 -25.82
CA THR A 127 7.19 -0.40 -27.08
C THR A 127 8.29 0.65 -27.18
N ILE A 128 8.59 1.35 -26.10
CA ILE A 128 9.73 2.27 -25.99
C ILE A 128 11.04 1.54 -26.28
N VAL A 129 11.26 0.38 -25.65
CA VAL A 129 12.44 -0.46 -25.89
C VAL A 129 12.53 -0.90 -27.35
N LYS A 130 11.41 -1.28 -27.99
CA LYS A 130 11.39 -1.62 -29.42
C LYS A 130 11.76 -0.43 -30.31
N ARG A 131 11.31 0.78 -29.99
CA ARG A 131 11.68 2.01 -30.69
C ARG A 131 13.18 2.28 -30.57
N ASN A 132 13.73 2.20 -29.36
CA ASN A 132 15.14 2.47 -29.09
C ASN A 132 16.10 1.46 -29.77
N HIS A 133 15.62 0.29 -30.16
CA HIS A 133 16.39 -0.65 -30.99
C HIS A 133 16.34 -0.33 -32.50
N LYS A 134 15.37 0.46 -32.95
CA LYS A 134 15.15 0.79 -34.37
C LYS A 134 15.71 2.16 -34.77
N MET A 135 15.76 3.10 -33.82
CA MET A 135 16.37 4.42 -33.95
C MET A 135 17.88 4.36 -33.66
#